data_AF-A0A9D2M897-F1
#
_entry.id   AF-A0A9D2M897-F1
#
_cell.length_a   1.000
_cell.length_b   1.000
_cell.length_c   1.000
_cell.angle_alpha   90.00
_cell.angle_beta   90.00
_cell.angle_gamma   90.00
#
_symmetry.space_group_name_H-M   'P 1'
#
loop_
_entity.id
_entity.type
_entity.pdbx_description
1 polymer ?
#
loop_
_entity_poly.entity_id
_entity_poly.type
_entity_poly.pdbx_seq_one_letter_code
_entity_poly.pdbx_strand_id
1 'polypeptide(L)'
;MPKTLTAADFLSLRMQYRAARAENEWPAAIEHDFADGRMVDHYFVVPGPAVTEDEAVRDLGPVSGILFLQQPDGAPWQVLLHETAMIREVSFEMPEEEFRKLLQNNRLALPGEPGFVPYPPKEEA
;
A
#
# COMPACT_ATOMS: atom_id res chain seq x y z
N MET A 1 9.05 -0.45 19.93
CA MET A 1 7.79 -0.92 19.32
C MET A 1 7.76 -0.35 17.92
N PRO A 2 7.37 -1.13 16.89
CA PRO A 2 7.15 -0.59 15.55
C PRO A 2 6.15 0.56 15.63
N LYS A 3 6.37 1.62 14.85
CA LYS A 3 5.42 2.73 14.80
C LYS A 3 4.19 2.26 14.01
N THR A 4 3.01 2.59 14.52
CA THR A 4 1.74 2.15 13.93
C THR A 4 1.18 3.21 12.99
N LEU A 5 0.80 2.81 11.78
CA LEU A 5 0.10 3.64 10.80
C LEU A 5 -1.40 3.32 10.77
N THR A 6 -2.18 4.29 10.36
CA THR A 6 -3.65 4.26 10.27
C THR A 6 -4.10 4.59 8.85
N ALA A 7 -5.38 4.37 8.54
CA ALA A 7 -5.91 4.73 7.24
C ALA A 7 -5.77 6.23 6.92
N ALA A 8 -5.79 7.08 7.94
CA ALA A 8 -5.69 8.53 7.80
C ALA A 8 -4.28 9.00 7.38
N ASP A 9 -3.27 8.15 7.53
CA ASP A 9 -1.89 8.47 7.15
C ASP A 9 -1.66 8.31 5.63
N PHE A 10 -2.69 7.90 4.87
CA PHE A 10 -2.68 7.80 3.42
C PHE A 10 -3.86 8.58 2.84
N LEU A 11 -3.56 9.56 1.99
CA LEU A 11 -4.55 10.48 1.43
C LEU A 11 -5.34 9.85 0.28
N SER A 12 -4.73 8.89 -0.43
CA SER A 12 -5.41 8.10 -1.46
C SER A 12 -4.65 6.80 -1.76
N LEU A 13 -5.38 5.83 -2.29
CA LEU A 13 -4.86 4.58 -2.83
C LEU A 13 -5.67 4.22 -4.08
N ARG A 14 -5.03 4.04 -5.23
CA ARG A 14 -5.75 3.71 -6.48
C ARG A 14 -4.95 2.77 -7.36
N MET A 15 -5.65 1.97 -8.15
CA MET A 15 -5.03 1.00 -9.05
C MET A 15 -4.09 1.66 -10.06
N GLN A 16 -2.88 1.13 -10.19
CA GLN A 16 -1.85 1.65 -11.10
C GLN A 16 -2.26 1.53 -12.57
N TYR A 17 -2.84 0.40 -12.96
CA TYR A 17 -3.16 0.10 -14.37
C TYR A 17 -4.23 1.02 -14.99
N ARG A 18 -4.88 1.87 -14.19
CA ARG A 18 -5.94 2.77 -14.65
C ARG A 18 -5.48 4.20 -14.94
N ALA A 19 -4.22 4.58 -14.65
CA ALA A 19 -3.78 5.95 -14.96
C ALA A 19 -2.26 6.11 -15.02
N ALA A 20 -1.82 7.24 -15.59
CA ALA A 20 -0.48 7.75 -15.36
C ALA A 20 -0.30 8.12 -13.87
N ARG A 21 0.94 8.02 -13.38
CA ARG A 21 1.30 8.42 -12.01
C ARG A 21 1.27 9.95 -11.89
N ALA A 22 0.62 10.48 -10.86
CA ALA A 22 0.74 11.89 -10.49
C ALA A 22 2.08 12.16 -9.77
N GLU A 23 2.50 13.42 -9.69
CA GLU A 23 3.81 13.77 -9.11
C GLU A 23 3.94 13.41 -7.62
N ASN A 24 2.86 13.58 -6.85
CA ASN A 24 2.81 13.31 -5.42
C ASN A 24 2.48 11.84 -5.08
N GLU A 25 2.33 10.98 -6.08
CA GLU A 25 2.01 9.57 -5.89
C GLU A 25 3.27 8.72 -5.83
N TRP A 26 3.32 7.84 -4.85
CA TRP A 26 4.36 6.83 -4.73
C TRP A 26 3.85 5.51 -5.31
N PRO A 27 4.73 4.71 -5.96
CA PRO A 27 4.40 3.33 -6.30
C PRO A 27 4.04 2.56 -5.03
N ALA A 28 3.00 1.74 -5.09
CA ALA A 28 2.62 0.87 -4.00
C ALA A 28 2.24 -0.52 -4.50
N ALA A 29 2.38 -1.51 -3.63
CA ALA A 29 1.91 -2.87 -3.86
C ALA A 29 1.20 -3.38 -2.62
N ILE A 30 0.17 -4.21 -2.83
CA ILE A 30 -0.49 -4.96 -1.76
C ILE A 30 -0.21 -6.43 -2.03
N GLU A 31 0.49 -7.10 -1.12
CA GLU A 31 0.70 -8.54 -1.13
C GLU A 31 -0.29 -9.18 -0.15
N HIS A 32 -1.25 -9.90 -0.71
CA HIS A 32 -2.31 -10.59 0.00
C HIS A 32 -2.10 -12.11 -0.10
N ASP A 33 -2.20 -12.78 1.04
CA ASP A 33 -2.02 -14.22 1.18
C ASP A 33 -3.32 -14.98 0.85
N PHE A 34 -3.19 -16.02 0.03
CA PHE A 34 -4.22 -17.03 -0.23
C PHE A 34 -3.76 -18.40 0.26
N ALA A 35 -4.70 -19.35 0.40
CA ALA A 35 -4.37 -20.72 0.79
C ALA A 35 -3.38 -21.40 -0.18
N ASP A 36 -3.48 -21.08 -1.48
CA ASP A 36 -2.70 -21.71 -2.55
C ASP A 36 -1.56 -20.82 -3.08
N GLY A 37 -1.26 -19.70 -2.42
CA GLY A 37 -0.18 -18.81 -2.84
C GLY A 37 -0.39 -17.36 -2.43
N ARG A 38 0.27 -16.45 -3.14
CA ARG A 38 0.19 -15.02 -2.89
C ARG A 38 -0.13 -14.30 -4.17
N MET A 39 -0.75 -13.14 -4.04
CA MET A 39 -0.98 -12.29 -5.18
C MET A 39 -0.72 -10.84 -4.79
N VAL A 40 -0.13 -10.16 -5.76
CA VAL A 40 0.39 -8.81 -5.63
C VAL A 40 -0.29 -7.93 -6.65
N ASP A 41 -1.06 -6.96 -6.17
CA ASP A 41 -1.63 -5.91 -7.01
C ASP A 41 -0.85 -4.60 -6.83
N HIS A 42 -0.76 -3.84 -7.92
CA HIS A 42 0.01 -2.59 -7.96
C HIS A 42 -0.90 -1.36 -7.96
N TYR A 43 -0.51 -0.39 -7.15
CA TYR A 43 -1.25 0.81 -6.84
C TYR A 43 -0.36 2.04 -6.94
N PHE A 44 -1.01 3.20 -6.95
CA PHE A 44 -0.42 4.47 -6.56
C PHE A 44 -1.04 4.90 -5.23
N VAL A 45 -0.18 5.39 -4.33
CA VAL A 45 -0.57 5.88 -3.01
C VAL A 45 -0.09 7.31 -2.85
N VAL A 46 -0.90 8.16 -2.23
CA VAL A 46 -0.42 9.46 -1.76
C VAL A 46 -0.21 9.36 -0.25
N PRO A 47 1.04 9.24 0.23
CA PRO A 47 1.31 9.21 1.66
C PRO A 47 1.02 10.57 2.29
N GLY A 48 0.50 10.56 3.51
CA GLY A 48 0.30 11.75 4.32
C GLY A 48 1.58 12.17 5.07
N PRO A 49 1.55 13.33 5.75
CA PRO A 49 2.69 13.87 6.50
C PRO A 49 3.26 12.91 7.55
N ALA A 50 2.41 12.10 8.18
CA ALA A 50 2.85 11.12 9.18
C ALA A 50 3.84 10.07 8.63
N VAL A 51 3.81 9.84 7.32
CA VAL A 51 4.73 8.95 6.60
C VAL A 51 5.88 9.76 5.97
N THR A 52 5.59 10.85 5.27
CA THR A 52 6.62 11.60 4.53
C THR A 52 7.56 12.41 5.43
N GLU A 53 7.09 12.83 6.61
CA GLU A 53 7.87 13.59 7.58
C GLU A 53 8.49 12.72 8.68
N ASP A 54 8.22 11.40 8.67
CA ASP A 54 8.84 10.47 9.61
C ASP A 54 10.36 10.44 9.46
N GLU A 55 11.07 10.53 10.59
CA GLU A 55 12.53 10.63 10.61
C GLU A 55 13.19 9.42 9.93
N ALA A 56 12.70 8.20 10.19
CA ALA A 56 13.29 7.00 9.60
C ALA A 56 13.07 6.98 8.08
N VAL A 57 11.91 7.44 7.60
CA VAL A 57 11.61 7.55 6.16
C VAL A 57 12.47 8.63 5.50
N ARG A 58 12.72 9.75 6.17
CA ARG A 58 13.59 10.80 5.65
C ARG A 58 15.06 10.34 5.56
N ASP A 59 15.52 9.56 6.53
CA ASP A 59 16.88 9.00 6.57
C ASP A 59 17.08 7.84 5.57
N LEU A 60 15.99 7.25 5.09
CA LEU A 60 15.98 6.23 4.05
C LEU A 60 16.44 6.78 2.69
N GLY A 61 16.24 8.08 2.44
CA GLY A 61 16.53 8.73 1.15
C GLY A 61 15.35 8.64 0.18
N PRO A 62 15.57 8.70 -1.16
CA PRO A 62 14.48 8.60 -2.13
C PRO A 62 13.76 7.25 -2.06
N VAL A 63 12.50 7.28 -1.65
CA VAL A 63 11.63 6.11 -1.51
C VAL A 63 11.20 5.62 -2.91
N SER A 64 11.39 4.33 -3.16
CA SER A 64 11.03 3.68 -4.44
C SER A 64 9.57 3.24 -4.47
N GLY A 65 9.01 2.91 -3.31
CA GLY A 65 7.60 2.56 -3.15
C GLY A 65 7.26 2.03 -1.76
N ILE A 66 5.98 1.71 -1.57
CA ILE A 66 5.40 1.18 -0.34
C ILE A 66 4.81 -0.21 -0.60
N LEU A 67 5.14 -1.19 0.23
CA LEU A 67 4.54 -2.53 0.21
C LEU A 67 3.67 -2.72 1.44
N PHE A 68 2.38 -2.98 1.24
CA PHE A 68 1.47 -3.47 2.27
C PHE A 68 1.49 -5.00 2.22
N LEU A 69 2.07 -5.62 3.24
CA LEU A 69 2.27 -7.05 3.32
C LEU A 69 1.36 -7.67 4.39
N GLN A 70 0.44 -8.53 3.96
CA GLN A 70 -0.42 -9.25 4.87
C GLN A 70 0.40 -10.13 5.80
N GLN A 71 0.01 -10.18 7.07
CA GLN A 71 0.62 -11.09 8.04
C GLN A 71 -0.34 -12.25 8.37
N PRO A 72 0.19 -13.43 8.74
CA PRO A 72 -0.62 -14.56 9.15
C PRO A 72 -1.58 -14.27 10.30
N ASP A 73 -2.64 -15.07 10.41
CA ASP A 73 -3.56 -15.10 11.57
C ASP A 73 -4.23 -13.74 11.92
N GLY A 74 -4.35 -12.84 10.94
CA GLY A 74 -4.96 -11.52 11.13
C GLY A 74 -4.08 -10.57 11.96
N ALA A 75 -2.78 -10.85 12.08
CA ALA A 75 -1.82 -9.92 12.64
C ALA A 75 -1.80 -8.60 11.85
N PRO A 76 -1.37 -7.48 12.47
CA PRO A 76 -1.25 -6.20 11.77
C PRO A 76 -0.44 -6.35 10.47
N TRP A 77 -0.90 -5.72 9.40
CA TRP A 77 -0.16 -5.64 8.14
C TRP A 77 1.20 -4.97 8.38
N GLN A 78 2.22 -5.45 7.68
CA GLN A 78 3.48 -4.73 7.60
C GLN A 78 3.42 -3.73 6.46
N VAL A 79 3.83 -2.49 6.74
CA VAL A 79 3.97 -1.45 5.73
C VAL A 79 5.46 -1.17 5.57
N LEU A 80 6.02 -1.62 4.45
CA LEU A 80 7.44 -1.58 4.17
C LEU A 80 7.74 -0.49 3.14
N LEU A 81 8.64 0.42 3.48
CA LEU A 81 9.15 1.45 2.58
C LEU A 81 10.58 1.11 2.21
N HIS A 82 10.87 1.10 0.91
CA HIS A 82 12.20 0.77 0.40
C HIS A 82 12.85 1.99 -0.23
N GLU A 83 14.17 2.12 -0.07
CA GLU A 83 14.94 3.08 -0.87
C GLU A 83 15.21 2.55 -2.28
N THR A 84 15.60 3.44 -3.19
CA THR A 84 15.77 3.18 -4.63
C THR A 84 16.65 1.97 -4.96
N ALA A 85 17.74 1.74 -4.21
CA ALA A 85 18.64 0.61 -4.39
C ALA A 85 18.14 -0.69 -3.71
N MET A 86 17.02 -0.64 -2.97
CA MET A 86 16.37 -1.77 -2.29
C MET A 86 17.27 -2.48 -1.26
N ILE A 87 18.23 -1.78 -0.67
CA ILE A 87 19.17 -2.29 0.35
C ILE A 87 18.65 -1.98 1.76
N ARG A 88 18.07 -0.80 1.95
CA ARG A 88 17.49 -0.37 3.23
C ARG A 88 15.97 -0.35 3.16
N GLU A 89 15.35 -0.62 4.30
CA GLU A 89 13.91 -0.56 4.47
C GLU A 89 13.55 0.09 5.81
N VAL A 90 12.36 0.67 5.86
CA VAL A 90 11.70 1.09 7.09
C VAL A 90 10.37 0.36 7.16
N SER A 91 10.08 -0.23 8.33
CA SER A 91 8.86 -0.99 8.56
C SER A 91 7.96 -0.33 9.60
N PHE A 92 6.67 -0.33 9.29
CA PHE A 92 5.59 0.07 10.17
C PHE A 92 4.59 -1.08 10.31
N GLU A 93 3.76 -1.01 11.33
CA GLU A 93 2.60 -1.88 11.47
C GLU A 93 1.33 -1.12 11.16
N MET A 94 0.35 -1.78 10.55
CA MET A 94 -0.99 -1.23 10.31
C MET A 94 -2.03 -2.26 10.75
N PRO A 95 -2.87 -1.97 11.76
CA PRO A 95 -3.90 -2.91 12.19
C PRO A 95 -4.83 -3.30 11.03
N GLU A 96 -5.30 -4.56 11.02
CA GLU A 96 -6.23 -5.08 10.00
C GLU A 96 -7.40 -4.11 9.78
N GLU A 97 -8.04 -3.65 10.86
CA GLU A 97 -9.18 -2.73 10.78
C GLU A 97 -8.84 -1.41 10.07
N GLU A 98 -7.62 -0.88 10.28
CA GLU A 98 -7.16 0.33 9.61
C GLU A 98 -6.84 0.07 8.15
N PHE A 99 -6.22 -1.05 7.82
CA PHE A 99 -6.01 -1.42 6.42
C PHE A 99 -7.33 -1.59 5.67
N ARG A 100 -8.34 -2.20 6.31
CA ARG A 100 -9.71 -2.28 5.76
C ARG A 100 -10.34 -0.92 5.53
N LYS A 101 -10.19 0.02 6.47
CA LYS A 101 -10.66 1.40 6.30
C LYS A 101 -9.96 2.08 5.12
N LEU A 102 -8.66 1.87 4.93
CA LEU A 102 -7.92 2.41 3.79
C LEU A 102 -8.52 1.93 2.45
N LEU A 103 -8.79 0.63 2.32
CA LEU A 103 -9.43 0.08 1.12
C LEU A 103 -10.84 0.67 0.91
N GLN A 104 -11.65 0.72 1.96
CA GLN A 104 -13.02 1.26 1.91
C GLN A 104 -13.07 2.73 1.52
N ASN A 105 -12.20 3.57 2.09
CA ASN A 105 -12.10 5.00 1.77
C ASN A 105 -11.81 5.23 0.28
N ASN A 106 -11.13 4.28 -0.37
CA ASN A 106 -10.75 4.33 -1.77
C ASN A 106 -11.60 3.44 -2.68
N ARG A 107 -12.67 2.81 -2.16
CA ARG A 107 -13.58 1.92 -2.90
C ARG A 107 -12.85 0.76 -3.57
N LEU A 108 -11.87 0.20 -2.87
CA LEU A 108 -11.11 -0.97 -3.29
C LEU A 108 -11.59 -2.22 -2.55
N ALA A 109 -11.50 -3.36 -3.22
CA ALA A 109 -11.70 -4.69 -2.65
C ALA A 109 -10.47 -5.52 -2.97
N LEU A 110 -10.03 -6.38 -2.04
CA LEU A 110 -8.93 -7.30 -2.33
C LEU A 110 -9.45 -8.42 -3.24
N PRO A 111 -8.55 -9.06 -4.01
CA PRO A 111 -8.96 -10.19 -4.83
C PRO A 111 -9.52 -11.34 -4.00
N GLY A 112 -10.52 -12.02 -4.56
CA GLY A 112 -11.29 -13.04 -3.83
C GLY A 112 -12.41 -12.47 -2.94
N GLU A 113 -12.47 -11.16 -2.73
CA GLU A 113 -13.53 -10.52 -1.93
C GLU A 113 -14.73 -10.10 -2.79
N PRO A 114 -15.95 -10.08 -2.22
CA PRO A 114 -17.12 -9.51 -2.89
C PRO A 114 -16.85 -8.08 -3.36
N GLY A 115 -17.08 -7.82 -4.65
CA GLY A 115 -16.84 -6.51 -5.26
C GLY A 115 -15.45 -6.33 -5.87
N PHE A 116 -14.56 -7.33 -5.79
CA PHE A 116 -13.35 -7.33 -6.58
C PHE A 116 -13.66 -7.36 -8.08
N VAL A 117 -13.06 -6.44 -8.83
CA VAL A 117 -13.13 -6.39 -10.28
C VAL A 117 -11.71 -6.57 -10.81
N PRO A 118 -11.38 -7.75 -11.39
CA PRO A 118 -10.03 -8.08 -11.81
C PRO A 118 -9.40 -6.97 -12.64
N TYR A 119 -10.08 -6.53 -13.70
CA TYR A 119 -9.70 -5.36 -14.50
C TYR A 119 -10.96 -4.91 -15.28
N PRO A 120 -11.31 -3.62 -15.36
CA PRO A 120 -12.16 -3.14 -16.45
C PRO A 120 -11.36 -3.18 -17.76
N PRO A 121 -12.00 -3.36 -18.93
CA PRO A 121 -11.33 -3.16 -20.21
C PRO A 121 -10.69 -1.76 -20.23
N LYS A 122 -9.50 -1.63 -20.84
CA LYS A 122 -8.90 -0.32 -21.08
C LYS A 122 -9.97 0.56 -21.74
N GLU A 123 -10.29 1.72 -21.14
CA GLU A 123 -10.99 2.75 -21.89
C GLU A 123 -10.06 3.11 -23.06
N GLU A 124 -10.49 2.80 -24.28
CA GLU A 124 -9.86 3.32 -25.48
C GLU A 124 -10.04 4.84 -25.42
N ALA A 125 -8.93 5.55 -25.19
CA ALA A 125 -8.86 7.01 -25.23
C ALA A 125 -9.08 7.53 -26.65
#